data_AF-A0A1F5CWC1-F1
#
_entry.id   AF-A0A1F5CWC1-F1
#
_cell.length_a   1.000
_cell.length_b   1.000
_cell.length_c   1.000
_cell.angle_alpha   90.00
_cell.angle_beta   90.00
_cell.angle_gamma   90.00
#
_symmetry.space_group_name_H-M   'P 1'
#
loop_
_entity.id
_entity.type
_entity.pdbx_description
1 polymer ?
#
loop_
_entity_poly.entity_id
_entity_poly.type
_entity_poly.pdbx_seq_one_letter_code
_entity_poly.pdbx_strand_id
1 'polypeptide(L)'
;MTAQTNGTPERALRLKKRMKQKKPNFVRPESWRYVRIKENWRRPRGLDHKVRLMYDGWPPGVSIGYRSPKATRGLHPSGYREVLVFNVEELKNVDPKTQAIRIAHTVGKRKRVKILAEAKRKRLTILNVTTIKEKAAEEKEPTEQEKLEMKEEQLKMEEDDKPKQKREKPKRAKETEKQ
;
A
#
# COMPACT_ATOMS: atom_id res chain seq x y z
N MET A 1 46.78 -4.14 7.26
CA MET A 1 46.60 -2.67 7.21
C MET A 1 45.29 -2.32 7.88
N THR A 2 45.39 -1.47 8.90
CA THR A 2 44.41 -1.23 9.97
C THR A 2 43.21 -0.35 9.59
N ALA A 3 42.09 -0.69 10.24
CA ALA A 3 41.01 0.19 10.70
C ALA A 3 40.15 0.95 9.67
N GLN A 4 38.91 0.47 9.51
CA GLN A 4 37.73 1.34 9.45
C GLN A 4 36.63 0.71 10.32
N THR A 5 36.67 0.97 11.62
CA THR A 5 35.50 0.86 12.50
C THR A 5 34.50 1.94 12.10
N ASN A 6 33.75 1.69 11.03
CA ASN A 6 32.61 2.51 10.66
C ASN A 6 31.59 2.39 11.78
N GLY A 7 31.48 3.44 12.60
CA GLY A 7 30.47 3.54 13.65
C GLY A 7 29.10 3.16 13.08
N THR A 8 28.50 2.12 13.66
CA THR A 8 27.35 1.41 13.12
C THR A 8 26.22 2.36 12.67
N PRO A 9 25.52 2.07 11.55
CA PRO A 9 24.42 2.90 11.05
C PRO A 9 23.34 3.12 12.11
N GLU A 10 23.17 2.14 13.00
CA GLU A 10 22.29 2.20 14.18
C GLU A 10 22.68 3.28 15.18
N ARG A 11 23.98 3.44 15.48
CA ARG A 11 24.47 4.50 16.39
C ARG A 11 24.16 5.87 15.82
N ALA A 12 24.38 6.06 14.52
CA ALA A 12 24.07 7.31 13.84
C ALA A 12 22.55 7.59 13.81
N LEU A 13 21.71 6.56 13.72
CA LEU A 13 20.26 6.68 13.76
C LEU A 13 19.75 7.06 15.16
N ARG A 14 20.32 6.44 16.20
CA ARG A 14 20.05 6.79 17.60
C ARG A 14 20.47 8.23 17.91
N LEU A 15 21.62 8.66 17.41
CA LEU A 15 22.08 10.05 17.53
C LEU A 15 21.12 11.01 16.83
N LYS A 16 20.68 10.70 15.60
CA LYS A 16 19.67 11.49 14.88
C LYS A 16 18.37 11.62 15.68
N LYS A 17 17.89 10.55 16.32
CA LYS A 17 16.70 10.59 17.18
C LYS A 17 16.88 11.56 18.36
N ARG A 18 18.02 11.48 19.05
CA ARG A 18 18.37 12.41 20.15
C ARG A 18 18.46 13.87 19.69
N MET A 19 19.11 14.12 18.55
CA MET A 19 19.21 15.47 17.98
C MET A 19 17.83 15.99 17.55
N LYS A 20 16.97 15.14 16.98
CA LYS A 20 15.61 15.53 16.57
C LYS A 20 14.76 15.94 17.77
N GLN A 21 14.90 15.28 18.92
CA GLN A 21 14.17 15.66 20.14
C GLN A 21 14.55 17.05 20.65
N LYS A 22 15.82 17.45 20.50
CA LYS A 22 16.30 18.79 20.89
C LYS A 22 16.07 19.84 19.80
N LYS A 23 15.66 19.44 18.60
CA LYS A 23 15.53 20.33 17.46
C LYS A 23 14.23 21.14 17.60
N PRO A 24 14.29 22.47 17.52
CA PRO A 24 13.10 23.31 17.57
C PRO A 24 12.25 23.12 16.29
N ASN A 25 10.98 23.49 16.35
CA ASN A 25 10.04 23.33 15.23
C ASN A 25 10.29 24.30 14.06
N PHE A 26 11.15 25.32 14.25
CA PHE A 26 11.43 26.38 13.27
C PHE A 26 10.16 27.03 12.71
N VAL A 27 9.36 27.59 13.60
CA VAL A 27 8.17 28.36 13.24
C VAL A 27 8.56 29.77 12.80
N ARG A 28 7.77 30.36 11.90
CA ARG A 28 7.91 31.77 11.55
C ARG A 28 7.75 32.64 12.81
N PRO A 29 8.61 33.66 13.02
CA PRO A 29 8.40 34.59 14.12
C PRO A 29 7.02 35.23 14.07
N GLU A 30 6.38 35.37 15.24
CA GLU A 30 5.05 35.95 15.44
C GLU A 30 3.88 35.19 14.77
N SER A 31 4.09 33.97 14.25
CA SER A 31 2.98 33.16 13.72
C SER A 31 1.97 32.77 14.80
N TRP A 32 2.41 32.65 16.05
CA TRP A 32 1.53 32.39 17.20
C TRP A 32 0.69 33.61 17.61
N ARG A 33 1.10 34.83 17.20
CA ARG A 33 0.40 36.07 17.55
C ARG A 33 -0.65 36.46 16.51
N TYR A 34 -0.38 36.20 15.23
CA TYR A 34 -1.22 36.68 14.14
C TYR A 34 -1.66 35.54 13.20
N VAL A 35 -2.97 35.34 13.06
CA VAL A 35 -3.56 34.32 12.16
C VAL A 35 -3.14 34.49 10.69
N ARG A 36 -2.93 35.73 10.24
CA ARG A 36 -2.44 36.02 8.88
C ARG A 36 -1.02 35.50 8.61
N ILE A 37 -0.24 35.24 9.66
CA ILE A 37 1.14 34.76 9.58
C ILE A 37 1.14 33.25 9.76
N LYS A 38 1.30 32.52 8.65
CA LYS A 38 1.47 31.06 8.68
C LYS A 38 2.79 30.67 9.36
N GLU A 39 2.84 29.46 9.90
CA GLU A 39 3.98 28.90 10.65
C GLU A 39 5.21 28.58 9.78
N ASN A 40 5.15 28.84 8.47
CA ASN A 40 6.24 28.53 7.54
C ASN A 40 7.50 29.37 7.81
N TRP A 41 8.63 28.72 8.09
CA TRP A 41 9.88 29.43 8.37
C TRP A 41 10.21 30.49 7.30
N ARG A 42 10.48 31.71 7.77
CA ARG A 42 11.01 32.81 6.96
C ARG A 42 12.13 33.46 7.75
N ARG A 43 13.26 33.73 7.09
CA ARG A 43 14.38 34.45 7.73
C ARG A 43 13.91 35.86 8.12
N PRO A 44 13.96 36.24 9.41
CA PRO A 44 13.65 37.60 9.82
C PRO A 44 14.68 38.57 9.24
N ARG A 45 14.20 39.71 8.70
CA ARG A 45 15.04 40.69 8.02
C ARG A 45 15.28 41.97 8.81
N GLY A 46 14.30 42.40 9.62
CA GLY A 46 14.36 43.66 10.37
C GLY A 46 15.55 43.73 11.32
N LEU A 47 16.15 44.92 11.43
CA LEU A 47 17.35 45.14 12.26
C LEU A 47 17.08 44.75 13.72
N ASP A 48 15.99 45.23 14.29
CA ASP A 48 15.66 45.04 15.71
C ASP A 48 14.93 43.72 16.00
N HIS A 49 14.81 42.85 14.99
CA HIS A 49 14.04 41.63 15.15
C HIS A 49 14.76 40.66 16.10
N LYS A 50 14.13 40.34 17.23
CA LYS A 50 14.71 39.54 18.33
C LYS A 50 15.23 38.17 17.90
N VAL A 51 14.53 37.45 17.02
CA VAL A 51 15.01 36.16 16.44
C VAL A 51 16.25 36.34 15.55
N ARG A 52 16.39 37.48 14.86
CA ARG A 52 17.59 37.78 14.03
C ARG A 52 18.80 38.02 14.93
N LEU A 53 18.57 38.75 16.02
CA LEU A 53 19.56 39.06 17.06
C LEU A 53 19.82 37.90 18.04
N MET A 54 19.10 36.78 17.90
CA MET A 54 19.23 35.58 18.74
C MET A 54 19.00 35.84 20.24
N TYR A 55 18.02 36.67 20.59
CA TYR A 55 17.62 36.85 21.98
C TYR A 55 17.03 35.58 22.60
N ASP A 56 17.39 35.32 23.85
CA ASP A 56 16.79 34.26 24.65
C ASP A 56 15.28 34.52 24.87
N GLY A 57 14.51 33.44 24.94
CA GLY A 57 13.04 33.50 25.06
C GLY A 57 12.29 33.67 23.72
N TRP A 58 12.96 34.04 22.64
CA TRP A 58 12.40 33.98 21.28
C TRP A 58 12.72 32.65 20.59
N PRO A 59 11.91 32.20 19.61
CA PRO A 59 12.20 30.97 18.88
C PRO A 59 13.59 31.04 18.23
N PRO A 60 14.37 29.95 18.30
CA PRO A 60 15.73 29.94 17.78
C PRO A 60 15.76 30.09 16.25
N GLY A 61 16.76 30.82 15.78
CA GLY A 61 17.06 30.96 14.36
C GLY A 61 17.51 29.64 13.71
N VAL A 62 17.15 29.41 12.45
CA VAL A 62 17.73 28.31 11.67
C VAL A 62 19.22 28.55 11.44
N SER A 63 20.04 27.59 11.86
CA SER A 63 21.49 27.58 11.66
C SER A 63 21.97 26.21 11.13
N ILE A 64 23.19 26.15 10.58
CA ILE A 64 23.76 24.90 10.06
C ILE A 64 24.02 23.86 11.15
N GLY A 65 24.14 24.28 12.42
CA GLY A 65 24.37 23.40 13.57
C GLY A 65 23.22 22.43 13.85
N TYR A 66 21.99 22.74 13.42
CA TYR A 66 20.81 21.87 13.58
C TYR A 66 20.71 20.73 12.56
N ARG A 67 21.77 20.53 11.76
CA ARG A 67 21.85 19.54 10.70
C ARG A 67 22.08 18.15 11.30
N SER A 68 21.37 17.14 10.80
CA SER A 68 21.58 15.74 11.22
C SER A 68 22.87 15.16 10.60
N PRO A 69 23.43 14.08 11.17
CA PRO A 69 24.58 13.38 10.61
C PRO A 69 24.38 13.05 9.13
N LYS A 70 25.45 13.13 8.32
CA LYS A 70 25.38 12.95 6.86
C LYS A 70 24.85 11.56 6.48
N ALA A 71 25.33 10.52 7.17
CA ALA A 71 24.97 9.13 6.91
C ALA A 71 23.48 8.81 7.12
N THR A 72 22.77 9.53 8.00
CA THR A 72 21.37 9.24 8.34
C THR A 72 20.37 10.27 7.84
N ARG A 73 20.84 11.28 7.13
CA ARG A 73 20.01 12.31 6.53
C ARG A 73 19.13 11.67 5.44
N GLY A 74 17.83 11.94 5.47
CA GLY A 74 16.88 11.38 4.49
C GLY A 74 16.46 9.91 4.73
N LEU A 75 17.03 9.22 5.72
CA LEU A 75 16.56 7.87 6.08
C LEU A 75 15.24 7.91 6.88
N HIS A 76 14.39 6.91 6.65
CA HIS A 76 13.21 6.61 7.46
C HIS A 76 13.64 6.25 8.90
N PRO A 77 12.79 6.42 9.93
CA PRO A 77 13.09 5.98 11.30
C PRO A 77 13.45 4.49 11.42
N SER A 78 12.99 3.65 10.49
CA SER A 78 13.39 2.23 10.41
C SER A 78 14.80 2.01 9.85
N GLY A 79 15.48 3.04 9.37
CA GLY A 79 16.83 2.95 8.80
C GLY A 79 16.87 2.79 7.27
N TYR A 80 15.76 2.48 6.62
CA TYR A 80 15.68 2.39 5.16
C TYR A 80 15.71 3.75 4.47
N ARG A 81 16.24 3.78 3.24
CA ARG A 81 16.08 4.91 2.32
C ARG A 81 14.72 4.80 1.62
N GLU A 82 13.93 5.87 1.68
CA GLU A 82 12.62 5.90 1.04
C GLU A 82 12.76 6.04 -0.48
N VAL A 83 12.09 5.17 -1.23
CA VAL A 83 11.92 5.29 -2.68
C VAL A 83 10.44 5.50 -2.96
N LEU A 84 10.12 6.60 -3.64
CA LEU A 84 8.76 6.89 -4.08
C LEU A 84 8.48 6.10 -5.36
N VAL A 85 7.40 5.31 -5.37
CA VAL A 85 7.05 4.43 -6.50
C VAL A 85 5.67 4.75 -7.04
N PHE A 86 5.55 4.81 -8.37
CA PHE A 86 4.31 5.08 -9.10
C PHE A 86 3.78 3.86 -9.87
N ASN A 87 4.67 3.01 -10.36
CA ASN A 87 4.35 1.87 -11.20
C ASN A 87 5.08 0.60 -10.74
N VAL A 88 4.84 -0.48 -11.47
CA VAL A 88 5.37 -1.81 -11.17
C VAL A 88 6.82 -1.96 -11.66
N GLU A 89 7.19 -1.27 -12.74
CA GLU A 89 8.51 -1.33 -13.35
C GLU A 89 9.59 -0.73 -12.45
N GLU A 90 9.27 0.37 -11.77
CA GLU A 90 10.12 1.04 -10.78
C GLU A 90 10.51 0.11 -9.62
N LEU A 91 9.72 -0.94 -9.33
CA LEU A 91 10.04 -1.96 -8.32
C LEU A 91 11.22 -2.86 -8.70
N LYS A 92 11.67 -2.86 -9.95
CA LYS A 92 12.81 -3.67 -10.40
C LYS A 92 14.15 -3.07 -9.95
N ASN A 93 14.21 -1.75 -9.79
CA ASN A 93 15.44 -1.02 -9.50
C ASN A 93 15.66 -0.80 -7.99
N VAL A 94 14.86 -1.42 -7.12
CA VAL A 94 14.87 -1.18 -5.67
C VAL A 94 15.56 -2.33 -4.94
N ASP A 95 16.53 -1.98 -4.10
CA ASP A 95 17.26 -2.94 -3.27
C ASP A 95 16.52 -3.27 -1.96
N PRO A 96 16.15 -4.55 -1.70
CA PRO A 96 15.36 -4.91 -0.51
C PRO A 96 16.06 -4.67 0.83
N LYS A 97 17.40 -4.66 0.86
CA LYS A 97 18.18 -4.55 2.10
C LYS A 97 18.34 -3.12 2.58
N THR A 98 18.39 -2.16 1.66
CA THR A 98 18.75 -0.76 1.97
C THR A 98 17.59 0.20 1.76
N GLN A 99 16.63 -0.16 0.90
CA GLN A 99 15.54 0.70 0.49
C GLN A 99 14.18 0.15 0.90
N ALA A 100 13.25 1.07 1.19
CA ALA A 100 11.85 0.77 1.43
C ALA A 100 11.00 1.62 0.50
N ILE A 101 9.88 1.05 0.06
CA ILE A 101 9.01 1.70 -0.91
C ILE A 101 7.91 2.49 -0.21
N ARG A 102 7.68 3.70 -0.70
CA ARG A 102 6.45 4.46 -0.46
C ARG A 102 5.70 4.59 -1.78
N ILE A 103 4.50 4.01 -1.84
CA ILE A 103 3.64 4.13 -3.00
C ILE A 103 3.09 5.56 -3.04
N ALA A 104 3.20 6.25 -4.17
CA ALA A 104 2.70 7.62 -4.32
C ALA A 104 1.18 7.70 -4.10
N HIS A 105 0.71 8.87 -3.63
CA HIS A 105 -0.71 9.09 -3.35
C HIS A 105 -1.58 9.08 -4.62
N THR A 106 -0.98 9.39 -5.78
CA THR A 106 -1.64 9.42 -7.10
C THR A 106 -1.98 8.03 -7.64
N VAL A 107 -1.40 6.96 -7.07
CA VAL A 107 -1.61 5.59 -7.57
C VAL A 107 -2.96 5.07 -7.09
N GLY A 108 -3.87 4.83 -8.03
CA GLY A 108 -5.19 4.26 -7.75
C GLY A 108 -5.17 2.81 -7.26
N LYS A 109 -6.26 2.38 -6.61
CA LYS A 109 -6.41 1.06 -5.96
C LYS A 109 -6.01 -0.12 -6.86
N ARG A 110 -6.45 -0.12 -8.13
CA ARG A 110 -6.14 -1.18 -9.12
C ARG A 110 -4.64 -1.39 -9.30
N LYS A 111 -3.86 -0.30 -9.47
CA LYS A 111 -2.40 -0.37 -9.61
C LYS A 111 -1.72 -0.70 -8.28
N ARG A 112 -2.24 -0.20 -7.15
CA ARG A 112 -1.71 -0.51 -5.82
C ARG A 112 -1.73 -2.01 -5.52
N VAL A 113 -2.82 -2.73 -5.86
CA VAL A 113 -2.89 -4.19 -5.69
C VAL A 113 -1.77 -4.90 -6.45
N LYS A 114 -1.53 -4.51 -7.71
CA LYS A 114 -0.43 -5.08 -8.52
C LYS A 114 0.94 -4.80 -7.90
N ILE A 115 1.18 -3.57 -7.47
CA ILE A 115 2.43 -3.15 -6.80
C ILE A 115 2.62 -3.94 -5.50
N LEU A 116 1.58 -4.12 -4.69
CA LEU A 116 1.62 -4.88 -3.45
C LEU A 116 1.98 -6.35 -3.71
N ALA A 117 1.34 -6.97 -4.72
CA ALA A 117 1.62 -8.36 -5.09
C ALA A 117 3.08 -8.55 -5.54
N GLU A 118 3.59 -7.66 -6.39
CA GLU A 118 4.98 -7.72 -6.85
C GLU A 118 6.00 -7.41 -5.75
N ALA A 119 5.72 -6.41 -4.90
CA ALA A 119 6.59 -6.06 -3.80
C ALA A 119 6.68 -7.21 -2.77
N LYS A 120 5.58 -7.93 -2.51
CA LYS A 120 5.58 -9.16 -1.69
C LYS A 120 6.48 -10.24 -2.31
N ARG A 121 6.37 -10.48 -3.62
CA ARG A 121 7.23 -11.44 -4.34
C ARG A 121 8.71 -11.09 -4.22
N LYS A 122 9.05 -9.81 -4.34
CA LYS A 122 10.43 -9.29 -4.22
C LYS A 122 10.91 -9.07 -2.77
N ARG A 123 10.08 -9.37 -1.77
CA ARG A 123 10.36 -9.16 -0.33
C ARG A 123 10.75 -7.72 0.01
N LEU A 124 10.11 -6.75 -0.65
CA LEU A 124 10.34 -5.33 -0.41
C LEU A 124 9.48 -4.82 0.75
N THR A 125 10.07 -3.96 1.59
CA THR A 125 9.34 -3.32 2.71
C THR A 125 8.53 -2.13 2.20
N ILE A 126 7.25 -2.08 2.55
CA ILE A 126 6.33 -1.01 2.12
C ILE A 126 5.95 -0.16 3.33
N LEU A 127 6.14 1.15 3.23
CA LEU A 127 5.93 2.08 4.35
C LEU A 127 4.46 2.48 4.54
N ASN A 128 3.70 2.57 3.45
CA ASN A 128 2.30 3.00 3.46
C ASN A 128 1.37 1.88 2.99
N VAL A 129 1.27 0.83 3.81
CA VAL A 129 0.35 -0.27 3.54
C VAL A 129 -1.08 0.22 3.75
N THR A 130 -1.88 0.17 2.70
CA THR A 130 -3.33 0.34 2.80
C THR A 130 -3.94 -1.04 3.02
N THR A 131 -4.64 -1.25 4.14
CA THR A 131 -5.49 -2.43 4.34
C THR A 131 -6.64 -2.37 3.34
N ILE A 132 -6.44 -2.95 2.17
CA ILE A 132 -7.51 -3.20 1.23
C ILE A 132 -8.17 -4.48 1.74
N LYS A 133 -9.32 -4.38 2.39
CA LYS A 133 -10.16 -5.55 2.66
C LYS A 133 -10.41 -6.22 1.31
N GLU A 134 -9.91 -7.43 1.14
CA GLU A 134 -10.18 -8.25 -0.04
C GLU A 134 -11.68 -8.55 -0.06
N LYS A 135 -12.47 -7.73 -0.77
CA LYS A 135 -13.73 -8.20 -1.35
C LYS A 135 -13.37 -8.91 -2.65
N ALA A 136 -12.71 -10.07 -2.58
CA ALA A 136 -12.41 -10.94 -3.73
C ALA A 136 -11.71 -12.26 -3.33
N ALA A 137 -11.99 -12.82 -2.15
CA ALA A 137 -11.58 -14.18 -1.77
C ALA A 137 -12.77 -15.03 -1.29
N GLU A 138 -13.95 -14.66 -1.76
CA GLU A 138 -15.16 -15.49 -1.71
C GLU A 138 -15.76 -15.45 -3.13
N GLU A 139 -14.93 -15.79 -4.12
CA GLU A 139 -15.43 -16.79 -5.07
C GLU A 139 -15.68 -18.00 -4.18
N LYS A 140 -16.94 -18.18 -3.75
CA LYS A 140 -17.36 -19.44 -3.16
C LYS A 140 -16.93 -20.50 -4.17
N GLU A 141 -15.97 -21.35 -3.79
CA GLU A 141 -16.01 -22.70 -4.35
C GLU A 141 -17.45 -23.17 -4.10
N PRO A 142 -18.20 -23.59 -5.12
CA PRO A 142 -19.56 -24.04 -4.90
C PRO A 142 -19.48 -25.15 -3.86
N THR A 143 -20.13 -24.91 -2.72
CA THR A 143 -20.18 -25.85 -1.61
C THR A 143 -20.64 -27.20 -2.16
N GLU A 144 -20.14 -28.31 -1.61
CA GLU A 144 -20.48 -29.65 -2.12
C GLU A 144 -22.00 -29.86 -2.29
N GLN A 145 -22.81 -29.16 -1.49
CA GLN A 145 -24.26 -29.09 -1.58
C GLN A 145 -24.76 -28.42 -2.88
N GLU A 146 -24.23 -27.27 -3.29
CA GLU A 146 -24.61 -26.62 -4.56
C GLU A 146 -24.19 -27.46 -5.78
N LYS A 147 -23.08 -28.19 -5.70
CA LYS A 147 -22.68 -29.14 -6.77
C LYS A 147 -23.61 -30.34 -6.87
N LEU A 148 -24.13 -30.82 -5.73
CA LEU A 148 -25.11 -31.92 -5.68
C LEU A 148 -26.48 -31.46 -6.19
N GLU A 149 -26.91 -30.25 -5.82
CA GLU A 149 -28.17 -29.67 -6.30
C GLU A 149 -28.15 -29.44 -7.81
N MET A 150 -27.05 -28.90 -8.37
CA MET A 150 -26.91 -28.75 -9.82
C MET A 150 -26.87 -30.09 -10.57
N LYS A 151 -26.36 -31.14 -9.93
CA LYS A 151 -26.32 -32.50 -10.51
C LYS A 151 -27.69 -33.17 -10.44
N GLU A 152 -28.45 -32.96 -9.37
CA GLU A 152 -29.84 -33.42 -9.28
C GLU A 152 -30.76 -32.67 -10.23
N GLU A 153 -30.57 -31.36 -10.44
CA GLU A 153 -31.33 -30.59 -11.43
C GLU A 153 -31.02 -31.05 -12.86
N GLN A 154 -29.75 -31.32 -13.19
CA GLN A 154 -29.38 -31.88 -14.49
C GLN A 154 -30.01 -33.26 -14.74
N LEU A 155 -30.04 -34.13 -13.72
CA LEU A 155 -30.68 -35.45 -13.83
C LEU A 155 -32.20 -35.36 -13.97
N LYS A 156 -32.85 -34.38 -13.32
CA LYS A 156 -34.30 -34.13 -13.46
C LYS A 156 -34.65 -33.60 -14.85
N MET A 157 -33.85 -32.68 -15.40
CA MET A 157 -34.05 -32.17 -16.76
C MET A 157 -33.83 -33.24 -17.84
N GLU A 158 -32.92 -34.19 -17.61
CA GLU A 158 -32.73 -35.35 -18.51
C GLU A 158 -33.83 -36.42 -18.38
N GLU A 159 -34.49 -36.56 -17.22
CA GLU A 159 -35.66 -37.43 -17.07
C GLU A 159 -36.92 -36.86 -17.72
N ASP A 160 -37.11 -35.53 -17.68
CA ASP A 160 -38.25 -34.84 -18.28
C ASP A 160 -38.17 -34.75 -19.82
N ASP A 161 -36.97 -34.86 -20.42
CA ASP A 161 -36.76 -34.86 -21.88
C ASP A 161 -36.84 -36.26 -22.53
N LYS A 162 -37.36 -37.28 -21.81
CA LYS A 162 -37.67 -38.59 -22.44
C LYS A 162 -38.83 -38.45 -23.43
N PRO A 163 -38.65 -38.79 -24.72
CA PRO A 163 -39.69 -38.61 -25.73
C PRO A 163 -40.88 -39.56 -25.51
N LYS A 164 -42.09 -38.99 -25.39
CA LYS A 164 -43.37 -39.75 -25.44
C LYS A 164 -43.44 -40.55 -26.74
N GLN A 165 -43.39 -41.87 -26.64
CA GLN A 165 -43.58 -42.78 -27.77
C GLN A 165 -44.92 -42.49 -28.47
N LYS A 166 -44.86 -42.10 -29.75
CA LYS A 166 -46.03 -42.10 -30.66
C LYS A 166 -46.56 -43.53 -30.75
N ARG A 167 -47.78 -43.77 -30.25
CA ARG A 167 -48.51 -45.02 -30.51
C ARG A 167 -48.84 -45.11 -32.00
N GLU A 168 -48.17 -45.98 -32.73
CA GLU A 168 -48.60 -46.41 -34.07
C GLU A 168 -49.94 -47.15 -33.96
N LYS A 169 -50.92 -46.77 -34.79
CA LYS A 169 -52.19 -47.50 -34.91
C LYS A 169 -51.94 -48.87 -35.55
N PRO A 170 -52.44 -49.98 -34.99
CA PRO A 170 -52.29 -51.29 -35.63
C PRO A 170 -53.13 -51.36 -36.91
N LYS A 171 -52.50 -51.81 -38.01
CA LYS A 171 -53.17 -52.19 -39.27
C LYS A 171 -53.99 -53.46 -39.02
N ARG A 172 -55.31 -53.38 -39.22
CA ARG A 172 -56.23 -54.53 -39.13
C ARG A 172 -56.04 -55.40 -40.38
N ALA A 173 -55.35 -56.54 -40.25
CA ALA A 173 -55.35 -57.59 -41.25
C ALA A 173 -56.70 -58.32 -41.24
N LYS A 174 -57.20 -58.67 -42.43
CA LYS A 174 -58.44 -59.42 -42.69
C LYS A 174 -58.13 -60.93 -42.74
N GLU A 175 -59.01 -61.74 -42.18
CA GLU A 175 -59.37 -63.13 -42.55
C GLU A 175 -60.71 -63.42 -41.82
N THR A 176 -61.87 -63.55 -42.51
CA THR A 176 -62.52 -64.81 -43.00
C THR A 176 -62.60 -65.87 -41.91
N GLU A 177 -63.74 -66.46 -41.52
CA GLU A 177 -64.72 -67.22 -42.32
C GLU A 177 -65.85 -67.75 -41.39
N LYS A 178 -67.05 -68.04 -41.97
CA LYS A 178 -68.08 -69.03 -41.54
C LYS A 178 -68.78 -68.80 -40.18
N GLN A 179 -70.11 -68.91 -40.01
CA GLN A 179 -71.22 -69.58 -40.70
C GLN A 179 -72.51 -68.76 -40.47
#